data_AF-A0A8B7N586-F1
#
_entry.id   AF-A0A8B7N586-F1
#
_cell.length_a   1.000
_cell.length_b   1.000
_cell.length_c   1.000
_cell.angle_alpha   90.00
_cell.angle_beta   90.00
_cell.angle_gamma   90.00
#
_symmetry.space_group_name_H-M   'P 1'
#
loop_
_entity.id
_entity.type
_entity.pdbx_description
1 polymer ?
#
loop_
_entity_poly.entity_id
_entity_poly.type
_entity_poly.pdbx_seq_one_letter_code
_entity_poly.pdbx_strand_id
1 'polypeptide(L)'
;MAITSEVEEVFSRLFDHRPFLKGEISFFKREFEEKRGDREVEELFRALELTTEIKQAQVEKVVEASDANLPRTIADIQVALRMCHTSLDSDSRTSRLSSEIERQREDRQQRLAVAKAEVEAKLASINAAYDLKEKELREKFAKLDSSNTCDS
;
A
#
# COMPACT_ATOMS: atom_id res chain seq x y z
N MET A 1 34.54 4.98 102.30
CA MET A 1 33.33 5.27 101.50
C MET A 1 33.53 6.28 100.39
N ALA A 2 34.56 7.14 100.39
CA ALA A 2 34.78 8.11 99.31
C ALA A 2 35.25 7.47 98.00
N ILE A 3 36.17 6.50 98.05
CA ILE A 3 36.79 5.88 96.86
C ILE A 3 35.77 5.11 96.00
N THR A 4 34.78 4.46 96.61
CA THR A 4 33.76 3.69 95.89
C THR A 4 32.81 4.61 95.10
N SER A 5 32.49 5.79 95.64
CA SER A 5 31.63 6.78 95.00
C SER A 5 32.30 7.39 93.75
N GLU A 6 33.60 7.67 93.82
CA GLU A 6 34.36 8.21 92.69
C GLU A 6 34.48 7.19 91.55
N VAL A 7 34.65 5.90 91.89
CA VAL A 7 34.72 4.82 90.90
C VAL A 7 33.36 4.62 90.20
N GLU A 8 32.24 4.69 90.93
CA GLU A 8 30.90 4.65 90.34
C GLU A 8 30.62 5.84 89.42
N GLU A 9 31.06 7.05 89.80
CA GLU A 9 30.91 8.24 88.97
C GLU A 9 31.68 8.11 87.64
N VAL A 10 32.93 7.64 87.70
CA VAL A 10 33.74 7.39 86.51
C VAL A 10 33.11 6.31 85.63
N PHE A 11 32.63 5.21 86.22
CA PHE A 11 31.92 4.16 85.47
C PHE A 11 30.65 4.69 84.80
N SER A 12 29.84 5.49 85.50
CA SER A 12 28.60 6.05 84.96
C SER A 12 28.84 6.98 83.76
N ARG A 13 29.95 7.74 83.78
CA ARG A 13 30.35 8.58 82.65
C ARG A 13 30.91 7.78 81.48
N LEU A 14 31.67 6.71 81.75
CA LEU A 14 32.27 5.89 80.69
C LEU A 14 31.21 5.15 79.88
N PHE A 15 30.11 4.74 80.52
CA PHE A 15 29.01 4.00 79.89
C PHE A 15 27.79 4.86 79.55
N ASP A 16 27.89 6.19 79.70
CA ASP A 16 26.86 7.11 79.20
C ASP A 16 26.97 7.23 77.68
N HIS A 17 26.11 6.50 76.98
CA HIS A 17 26.02 6.44 75.53
C HIS A 17 25.18 7.60 74.95
N ARG A 18 24.56 8.44 75.78
CA ARG A 18 23.73 9.57 75.33
C ARG A 18 24.50 10.57 74.45
N PRO A 19 25.76 10.94 74.73
CA PRO A 19 26.51 11.85 73.87
C PRO A 19 26.75 11.26 72.48
N PHE A 20 27.06 9.97 72.40
CA PHE A 20 27.23 9.24 71.14
C PHE A 20 25.92 9.19 70.35
N LEU A 21 24.82 8.73 70.97
CA LEU A 21 23.51 8.66 70.31
C LEU A 21 23.02 10.03 69.84
N LYS A 22 23.21 11.09 70.63
CA LYS A 22 22.87 12.45 70.19
C LYS A 22 23.68 12.91 68.99
N GLY A 23 24.97 12.55 68.94
CA GLY A 23 25.84 12.80 67.79
C GLY A 23 25.32 12.11 66.53
N GLU A 24 25.03 10.81 66.63
CA GLU A 24 24.50 9.99 65.52
C GLU A 24 23.13 10.49 65.03
N ILE A 25 22.21 10.82 65.94
CA ILE A 25 20.89 11.36 65.58
C ILE A 25 21.02 12.71 64.86
N SER A 26 21.88 13.61 65.34
CA SER A 26 22.14 14.89 64.67
C SER A 26 22.80 14.69 63.30
N PHE A 27 23.75 13.76 63.19
CA PHE A 27 24.40 13.43 61.93
C PHE A 27 23.40 12.86 60.91
N PHE A 28 22.57 11.90 61.34
CA PHE A 28 21.53 11.31 60.51
C PHE A 28 20.52 12.36 60.04
N LYS A 29 20.04 13.22 60.94
CA LYS A 29 19.13 14.31 60.61
C LYS A 29 19.76 15.26 59.58
N ARG A 30 21.03 15.64 59.78
CA ARG A 30 21.76 16.52 58.85
C ARG A 30 21.88 15.88 57.46
N GLU A 31 22.29 14.62 57.39
CA GLU A 31 22.38 13.90 56.11
C GLU A 31 21.03 13.78 55.40
N PHE A 32 19.95 13.52 56.14
CA PHE A 32 18.62 13.36 55.56
C PHE A 32 18.00 14.68 55.10
N GLU A 33 18.15 15.75 55.88
CA GLU A 33 17.53 17.03 55.55
C GLU A 33 18.35 17.82 54.51
N GLU A 34 19.68 17.83 54.62
CA GLU A 34 20.53 18.62 53.71
C GLU A 34 20.72 17.93 52.35
N LYS A 35 21.08 16.64 52.32
CA LYS A 35 21.39 16.00 51.02
C LYS A 35 20.18 15.59 50.20
N ARG A 36 19.05 15.30 50.86
CA ARG A 36 17.83 14.88 50.16
C ARG A 36 16.98 16.06 49.70
N GLY A 37 16.94 17.13 50.50
CA GLY A 37 16.21 18.36 50.17
C GLY A 37 16.72 18.97 48.86
N ASP A 38 18.03 19.05 48.68
CA ASP A 38 18.62 19.63 47.47
C ASP A 38 18.31 18.81 46.21
N ARG A 39 18.30 17.47 46.32
CA ARG A 39 18.00 16.58 45.19
C ARG A 39 16.55 16.68 44.72
N GLU A 40 15.59 16.61 45.64
CA GLU A 40 14.16 16.68 45.28
C GLU A 40 13.82 18.05 44.68
N VAL A 41 14.44 19.11 45.20
CA VAL A 41 14.30 20.47 44.65
C VAL A 41 14.90 20.56 43.24
N GLU A 42 16.09 19.99 43.01
CA GLU A 42 16.70 19.95 41.67
C GLU A 42 15.84 19.17 40.67
N GLU A 43 15.28 18.03 41.07
CA GLU A 43 14.37 17.24 40.25
C GLU A 43 13.09 18.02 39.89
N LEU A 44 12.53 18.78 40.84
CA LEU A 44 11.38 19.67 40.59
C LEU A 44 11.72 20.81 39.63
N PHE A 45 12.90 21.42 39.76
CA PHE A 45 13.34 22.45 38.82
C PHE A 45 13.53 21.91 37.41
N ARG A 46 14.13 20.71 37.25
CA ARG A 46 14.25 20.05 35.95
C ARG A 46 12.88 19.75 35.34
N ALA A 47 11.94 19.25 36.14
CA ALA A 47 10.58 18.98 35.68
C ALA A 47 9.87 20.26 35.23
N LEU A 48 10.04 21.36 35.98
CA LEU A 48 9.50 22.68 35.64
C LEU A 48 10.11 23.23 34.35
N GLU A 49 11.43 23.13 34.20
CA GLU A 49 12.16 23.57 33.01
C GLU A 49 11.67 22.82 31.77
N LEU A 50 11.64 21.48 31.83
CA LEU A 50 11.14 20.65 30.73
C LEU A 50 9.68 20.97 30.38
N THR A 51 8.81 21.10 31.38
CA THR A 51 7.40 21.43 31.16
C THR A 51 7.26 22.80 30.50
N THR A 52 8.08 23.76 30.91
CA THR A 52 8.09 25.12 30.37
C THR A 52 8.61 25.13 28.93
N GLU A 53 9.70 24.41 28.64
CA GLU A 53 10.24 24.28 27.29
C GLU A 53 9.23 23.64 26.33
N ILE A 54 8.58 22.55 26.77
CA ILE A 54 7.55 21.88 25.97
C ILE A 54 6.43 22.86 25.66
N LYS A 55 5.91 23.54 26.69
CA LYS A 55 4.79 24.47 26.57
C LYS A 55 5.11 25.68 25.70
N GLN A 56 6.31 26.25 25.83
CA GLN A 56 6.67 27.52 25.20
C GLN A 56 7.28 27.36 23.80
N ALA A 57 7.94 26.23 23.52
CA ALA A 57 8.69 26.08 22.26
C ALA A 57 8.24 24.85 21.47
N GLN A 58 8.13 23.68 22.11
CA GLN A 58 7.96 22.44 21.35
C GLN A 58 6.54 22.30 20.79
N VAL A 59 5.52 22.70 21.55
CA VAL A 59 4.12 22.67 21.07
C VAL A 59 3.95 23.56 19.84
N GLU A 60 4.46 24.80 19.88
CA GLU A 60 4.34 25.75 18.77
C GLU A 60 5.07 25.24 17.52
N LYS A 61 6.29 24.72 17.65
CA LYS A 61 7.03 24.10 16.55
C LYS A 61 6.26 22.96 15.89
N VAL A 62 5.59 22.12 16.68
CA VAL A 62 4.79 21.00 16.15
C VAL A 62 3.58 21.52 15.41
N VAL A 63 2.89 22.54 15.93
CA VAL A 63 1.75 23.17 15.26
C VAL A 63 2.18 23.79 13.93
N GLU A 64 3.24 24.61 13.93
CA GLU A 64 3.75 25.25 12.71
C GLU A 64 4.18 24.22 11.66
N ALA A 65 4.92 23.18 12.07
CA ALA A 65 5.33 22.11 11.17
C ALA A 65 4.12 21.33 10.63
N SER A 66 3.09 21.12 11.45
CA SER A 66 1.86 20.45 11.04
C SER A 66 1.08 21.30 10.04
N ASP A 67 0.91 22.59 10.31
CA ASP A 67 0.21 23.54 9.44
C ASP A 67 0.92 23.73 8.10
N ALA A 68 2.26 23.69 8.09
CA ALA A 68 3.03 23.80 6.85
C ALA A 68 2.96 22.52 5.99
N ASN A 69 3.00 21.34 6.62
CA ASN A 69 3.20 20.08 5.88
C ASN A 69 1.91 19.30 5.61
N LEU A 70 0.99 19.25 6.58
CA LEU A 70 -0.23 18.44 6.44
C LEU A 70 -1.11 18.86 5.25
N PRO A 71 -1.36 20.15 4.97
CA PRO A 71 -2.19 20.55 3.83
C PRO A 71 -1.61 20.08 2.49
N ARG A 72 -0.28 20.16 2.35
CA ARG A 72 0.42 19.68 1.16
C ARG A 72 0.27 18.17 1.01
N THR A 73 0.53 17.41 2.08
CA THR A 73 0.40 15.94 2.05
C THR A 73 -1.04 15.52 1.75
N ILE A 74 -2.04 16.22 2.31
CA ILE A 74 -3.46 15.97 2.02
C ILE A 74 -3.76 16.22 0.54
N ALA A 75 -3.27 17.33 -0.04
CA ALA A 75 -3.46 17.65 -1.45
C ALA A 75 -2.82 16.58 -2.35
N ASP A 76 -1.58 16.17 -2.06
CA ASP A 76 -0.86 15.14 -2.81
C ASP A 76 -1.62 13.80 -2.79
N ILE A 77 -2.14 13.40 -1.62
CA ILE A 77 -2.98 12.19 -1.49
C ILE A 77 -4.27 12.31 -2.29
N GLN A 78 -4.95 13.46 -2.25
CA GLN A 78 -6.17 13.68 -3.03
C GLN A 78 -5.92 13.60 -4.54
N VAL A 79 -4.79 14.13 -5.02
CA VAL A 79 -4.38 14.02 -6.42
C VAL A 79 -4.11 12.56 -6.78
N ALA A 80 -3.32 11.84 -5.98
CA ALA A 80 -3.04 10.43 -6.21
C ALA A 80 -4.31 9.58 -6.26
N LEU A 81 -5.26 9.83 -5.35
CA LEU A 81 -6.55 9.13 -5.31
C LEU A 81 -7.37 9.39 -6.57
N ARG A 82 -7.45 10.65 -7.04
CA ARG A 82 -8.11 11.00 -8.32
C ARG A 82 -7.46 10.32 -9.51
N MET A 83 -6.13 10.25 -9.54
CA MET A 83 -5.40 9.54 -10.60
C MET A 83 -5.74 8.05 -10.60
N CYS A 84 -5.75 7.41 -9.43
CA CYS A 84 -6.16 6.00 -9.32
C CYS A 84 -7.58 5.76 -9.84
N HIS A 85 -8.55 6.59 -9.45
CA HIS A 85 -9.91 6.48 -9.96
C HIS A 85 -9.99 6.66 -11.48
N THR A 86 -9.31 7.67 -12.00
CA THR A 86 -9.28 7.95 -13.45
C THR A 86 -8.68 6.77 -14.22
N SER A 87 -7.59 6.18 -13.71
CA SER A 87 -6.96 5.01 -14.31
C SER A 87 -7.90 3.80 -14.32
N LEU A 88 -8.53 3.48 -13.19
CA LEU A 88 -9.50 2.36 -13.09
C LEU A 88 -10.70 2.55 -14.03
N ASP A 89 -11.23 3.77 -14.11
CA ASP A 89 -12.33 4.10 -15.02
C ASP A 89 -11.89 4.02 -16.48
N SER A 90 -10.65 4.39 -16.79
CA SER A 90 -10.10 4.29 -18.14
C SER A 90 -9.86 2.83 -18.55
N ASP A 91 -9.40 1.99 -17.62
CA ASP A 91 -9.12 0.58 -17.85
C ASP A 91 -10.41 -0.22 -18.08
N SER A 92 -11.43 0.03 -17.26
CA SER A 92 -12.75 -0.57 -17.45
C SER A 92 -13.40 -0.15 -18.78
N ARG A 93 -13.24 1.11 -19.20
CA ARG A 93 -13.70 1.59 -20.51
C ARG A 93 -12.94 0.92 -21.65
N THR A 94 -11.62 0.81 -21.53
CA THR A 94 -10.75 0.19 -22.55
C THR A 94 -11.08 -1.29 -22.71
N SER A 95 -11.28 -2.01 -21.61
CA SER A 95 -11.70 -3.42 -21.60
C SER A 95 -13.09 -3.63 -22.23
N ARG A 96 -14.04 -2.72 -21.98
CA ARG A 96 -15.36 -2.74 -22.65
C ARG A 96 -15.25 -2.50 -24.17
N LEU A 97 -14.41 -1.55 -24.58
CA LEU A 97 -14.19 -1.28 -26.00
C LEU A 97 -13.48 -2.44 -26.71
N SER A 98 -12.48 -3.06 -26.07
CA SER A 98 -11.77 -4.19 -26.65
C SER A 98 -12.67 -5.39 -26.87
N SER A 99 -13.51 -5.73 -25.87
CA SER A 99 -14.48 -6.83 -25.99
C SER A 99 -15.54 -6.58 -27.08
N GLU A 100 -16.01 -5.35 -27.24
CA GLU A 100 -16.93 -5.01 -28.34
C GLU A 100 -16.24 -5.14 -29.72
N ILE A 101 -14.99 -4.70 -29.84
CA ILE A 101 -14.19 -4.86 -31.07
C ILE A 101 -14.00 -6.34 -31.40
N GLU A 102 -13.69 -7.18 -30.40
CA GLU A 102 -13.56 -8.63 -30.57
C GLU A 102 -14.88 -9.25 -31.08
N ARG A 103 -16.00 -8.90 -30.45
CA ARG A 103 -17.33 -9.35 -30.88
C ARG A 103 -17.64 -8.97 -32.33
N GLN A 104 -17.32 -7.75 -32.73
CA GLN A 104 -17.51 -7.30 -34.12
C GLN A 104 -16.58 -8.02 -35.11
N ARG A 105 -15.36 -8.35 -34.70
CA ARG A 105 -14.43 -9.14 -35.52
C ARG A 105 -14.97 -10.55 -35.75
N GLU A 106 -15.50 -11.19 -34.71
CA GLU A 106 -16.10 -12.52 -34.79
C GLU A 106 -17.32 -12.53 -35.73
N ASP A 107 -18.24 -11.58 -35.56
CA ASP A 107 -19.42 -11.46 -36.42
C ASP A 107 -19.02 -11.23 -37.89
N ARG A 108 -18.06 -10.34 -38.15
CA ARG A 108 -17.52 -10.15 -39.51
C ARG A 108 -16.91 -11.44 -40.07
N GLN A 109 -16.19 -12.20 -39.26
CA GLN A 109 -15.58 -13.47 -39.69
C GLN A 109 -16.64 -14.52 -40.01
N GLN A 110 -17.71 -14.60 -39.22
CA GLN A 110 -18.86 -15.48 -39.51
C GLN A 110 -19.55 -15.08 -40.82
N ARG A 111 -19.84 -13.79 -41.02
CA ARG A 111 -20.43 -13.28 -42.26
C ARG A 111 -19.55 -13.58 -43.48
N LEU A 112 -18.24 -13.40 -43.35
CA LEU A 112 -17.29 -13.72 -44.42
C LEU A 112 -17.28 -15.22 -44.73
N ALA A 113 -17.31 -16.07 -43.70
CA ALA A 113 -17.37 -17.52 -43.89
C ALA A 113 -18.63 -17.95 -44.64
N VAL A 114 -19.79 -17.39 -44.26
CA VAL A 114 -21.07 -17.63 -44.96
C VAL A 114 -21.00 -17.18 -46.41
N ALA A 115 -20.52 -15.95 -46.66
CA ALA A 115 -20.39 -15.43 -48.02
C ALA A 115 -19.43 -16.26 -48.89
N LYS A 116 -18.31 -16.72 -48.31
CA LYS A 116 -17.35 -17.59 -48.99
C LYS A 116 -17.97 -18.93 -49.37
N ALA A 117 -18.70 -19.56 -48.44
CA ALA A 117 -19.41 -20.81 -48.70
C ALA A 117 -20.48 -20.65 -49.80
N GLU A 118 -21.20 -19.52 -49.81
CA GLU A 118 -22.19 -19.23 -50.85
C GLU A 118 -21.54 -19.08 -52.24
N VAL A 119 -20.40 -18.37 -52.32
CA VAL A 119 -19.65 -18.23 -53.57
C VAL A 119 -19.10 -19.57 -54.04
N GLU A 120 -18.52 -20.36 -53.14
CA GLU A 120 -18.00 -21.71 -53.45
C GLU A 120 -19.11 -22.63 -53.99
N ALA A 121 -20.30 -22.60 -53.37
CA ALA A 121 -21.45 -23.37 -53.84
C ALA A 121 -21.91 -22.95 -55.25
N LYS A 122 -21.98 -21.63 -55.52
CA LYS A 122 -22.32 -21.10 -56.86
C LYS A 122 -21.29 -21.50 -57.91
N LEU A 123 -19.99 -21.38 -57.61
CA LEU A 123 -18.93 -21.80 -58.51
C LEU A 123 -18.99 -23.29 -58.82
N ALA A 124 -19.24 -24.14 -57.81
CA ALA A 124 -19.41 -25.57 -58.01
C ALA A 124 -20.59 -25.89 -58.92
N SER A 125 -21.74 -25.22 -58.73
CA SER A 125 -22.91 -25.38 -59.61
C SER A 125 -22.64 -24.93 -61.04
N ILE A 126 -21.94 -23.82 -61.23
CA ILE A 126 -21.56 -23.29 -62.54
C ILE A 126 -20.62 -24.27 -63.25
N ASN A 127 -19.56 -24.74 -62.58
CA ASN A 127 -18.62 -25.71 -63.13
C ASN A 127 -19.32 -27.00 -63.56
N ALA A 128 -20.22 -27.54 -62.73
CA ALA A 128 -21.00 -28.73 -63.09
C ALA A 128 -21.87 -28.52 -64.34
N ALA A 129 -22.47 -27.32 -64.49
CA ALA A 129 -23.24 -26.98 -65.68
C ALA A 129 -22.36 -26.85 -66.94
N TYR A 130 -21.17 -26.26 -66.81
CA TYR A 130 -20.18 -26.19 -67.90
C TYR A 130 -19.71 -27.59 -68.32
N ASP A 131 -19.36 -28.46 -67.37
CA ASP A 131 -18.93 -29.83 -67.66
C ASP A 131 -19.99 -30.63 -68.41
N LEU A 132 -21.27 -30.46 -68.04
CA LEU A 132 -22.39 -31.09 -68.74
C LEU A 132 -22.50 -30.55 -70.17
N LYS A 133 -22.44 -29.22 -70.34
CA LYS A 133 -22.51 -28.58 -71.67
C LYS A 133 -21.33 -28.98 -72.55
N GLU A 134 -20.14 -29.10 -71.98
CA GLU A 134 -18.96 -29.55 -72.72
C GLU A 134 -19.13 -30.99 -73.21
N LYS A 135 -19.66 -31.89 -72.38
CA LYS A 135 -19.99 -33.27 -72.78
C LYS A 135 -21.03 -33.29 -73.90
N GLU A 136 -22.14 -32.55 -73.74
CA GLU A 136 -23.18 -32.43 -74.77
C GLU A 136 -22.61 -31.92 -76.11
N LEU A 137 -21.72 -30.92 -76.08
CA LEU A 137 -21.07 -30.38 -77.27
C LEU A 137 -20.15 -31.42 -77.91
N ARG A 138 -19.29 -32.08 -77.13
CA ARG A 138 -18.41 -33.16 -77.61
C ARG A 138 -19.21 -34.29 -78.28
N GLU A 139 -20.33 -34.69 -77.68
CA GLU A 139 -21.22 -35.71 -78.27
C GLU A 139 -21.85 -35.25 -79.58
N LYS A 140 -22.31 -33.98 -79.67
CA LYS A 140 -22.86 -33.42 -80.91
C LYS A 140 -21.82 -33.38 -82.02
N PHE A 141 -20.60 -32.94 -81.73
CA PHE A 141 -19.51 -32.94 -82.71
C PHE A 141 -19.15 -34.36 -83.15
N ALA A 142 -19.02 -35.32 -82.24
CA ALA A 142 -18.78 -36.72 -82.60
C ALA A 142 -19.87 -37.33 -83.52
N LYS A 143 -21.13 -36.95 -83.31
CA LYS A 143 -22.25 -37.34 -84.18
C LYS A 143 -22.19 -36.68 -85.57
N LEU A 144 -21.78 -35.41 -85.64
CA LEU A 144 -21.60 -34.71 -86.93
C LEU A 144 -20.41 -35.28 -87.70
N ASP A 145 -19.30 -35.58 -87.03
CA ASP A 145 -18.12 -36.17 -87.65
C ASP A 145 -18.41 -37.58 -88.21
N SER A 146 -19.17 -38.40 -87.49
CA SER A 146 -19.63 -39.71 -87.98
C SER A 146 -20.67 -39.63 -89.10
N SER A 147 -21.48 -38.57 -89.15
CA SER A 147 -22.39 -38.29 -90.27
C SER A 147 -21.64 -37.83 -91.53
N ASN A 148 -20.58 -37.04 -91.38
CA ASN A 148 -19.77 -36.55 -92.50
C ASN A 148 -18.90 -37.65 -93.15
N THR A 149 -18.55 -38.71 -92.41
CA THR A 149 -17.84 -39.87 -92.96
C THR A 149 -18.72 -40.85 -93.75
N CYS A 150 -20.04 -40.61 -93.83
CA CYS A 150 -20.98 -41.45 -94.60
C CYS A 150 -21.36 -40.85 -95.96
N ASP A 151 -21.02 -39.58 -96.23
CA ASP A 151 -21.26 -38.87 -97.50
C ASP A 151 -19.97 -38.69 -98.34
N SER A 152 -19.03 -39.64 -98.27
CA SER A 152 -17.88 -39.73 -99.18
C SER A 152 -17.60 -41.17 -99.60
#